data_AF-A0AA92JUU9-F1
#
_entry.id   AF-A0AA92JUU9-F1
#
_cell.length_a   1.000
_cell.length_b   1.000
_cell.length_c   1.000
_cell.angle_alpha   90.00
_cell.angle_beta   90.00
_cell.angle_gamma   90.00
#
_symmetry.space_group_name_H-M   'P 1'
#
loop_
_entity.id
_entity.type
_entity.pdbx_description
1 polymer ?
#
loop_
_entity_poly.entity_id
_entity_poly.type
_entity_poly.pdbx_seq_one_letter_code
_entity_poly.pdbx_strand_id
1 'polypeptide(L)'
;MARRIGMGGLAALSAVVLTACSSIPLPLPSLPSLPIIGRPSAPSAPIADRRIDLSGSCSQTEEDGFREQATLTVADNNVSALQWQLWVGRRGSCRFDLSTFQQTKRRPSIELRERNSSCKLMVWQDPRRVTLAHANCEAHCTPGIYDEAWPVMFDPQTGQCARNAR
;
A
#
# COMPACT_ATOMS: atom_id res chain seq x y z
N MET A 1 -39.24 50.16 -10.53
CA MET A 1 -40.44 50.83 -9.99
C MET A 1 -41.53 49.79 -9.80
N ALA A 2 -41.99 49.64 -8.55
CA ALA A 2 -42.88 48.59 -8.10
C ALA A 2 -44.32 48.77 -8.60
N ARG A 3 -45.02 47.66 -8.88
CA ARG A 3 -46.42 47.66 -9.31
C ARG A 3 -47.29 46.83 -8.36
N ARG A 4 -48.06 47.59 -7.58
CA ARG A 4 -49.44 47.44 -7.06
C ARG A 4 -49.99 46.09 -6.55
N ILE A 5 -50.59 46.26 -5.37
CA ILE A 5 -51.48 45.42 -4.56
C ILE A 5 -52.92 45.39 -5.15
N GLY A 6 -53.62 44.27 -4.95
CA GLY A 6 -55.10 44.11 -4.99
C GLY A 6 -55.44 42.61 -4.92
N MET A 7 -55.89 42.03 -3.80
CA MET A 7 -57.16 42.13 -3.03
C MET A 7 -58.27 41.19 -3.55
N GLY A 8 -58.79 40.35 -2.63
CA GLY A 8 -60.00 39.52 -2.74
C GLY A 8 -59.69 38.08 -3.15
N GLY A 9 -60.13 37.01 -2.48
CA GLY A 9 -61.13 36.82 -1.43
C GLY A 9 -61.77 35.44 -1.65
N LEU A 10 -62.09 34.76 -0.55
CA LEU A 10 -63.06 33.66 -0.40
C LEU A 10 -62.68 32.23 -0.90
N ALA A 11 -62.33 31.42 0.11
CA ALA A 11 -62.74 30.04 0.37
C ALA A 11 -63.64 29.34 -0.66
N ALA A 12 -63.28 28.10 -1.03
CA ALA A 12 -63.83 26.87 -0.40
C ALA A 12 -63.59 25.62 -1.27
N LEU A 13 -63.32 24.49 -0.59
CA LEU A 13 -63.61 23.10 -0.96
C LEU A 13 -62.79 22.43 -2.07
N SER A 14 -61.92 21.50 -1.68
CA SER A 14 -62.11 20.06 -1.92
C SER A 14 -60.91 19.26 -1.43
N ALA A 15 -61.07 18.58 -0.29
CA ALA A 15 -60.09 17.63 0.22
C ALA A 15 -60.30 16.27 -0.46
N VAL A 16 -59.35 15.87 -1.30
CA VAL A 16 -59.23 14.48 -1.77
C VAL A 16 -58.26 13.78 -0.84
N VAL A 17 -58.80 12.96 0.06
CA VAL A 17 -58.00 12.09 0.95
C VAL A 17 -57.69 10.81 0.20
N LEU A 18 -56.46 10.66 -0.26
CA LEU A 18 -55.95 9.39 -0.74
C LEU A 18 -55.67 8.48 0.45
N THR A 19 -56.39 7.36 0.48
CA THR A 19 -56.27 6.24 1.42
C THR A 19 -54.83 5.76 1.57
N ALA A 20 -54.23 6.03 2.73
CA ALA A 20 -52.96 5.44 3.14
C ALA A 20 -53.19 4.02 3.68
N CYS A 21 -52.49 3.05 3.09
CA CYS A 21 -52.41 1.69 3.59
C CYS A 21 -52.00 1.70 5.08
N SER A 22 -52.90 1.27 5.94
CA SER A 22 -52.64 1.09 7.37
C SER A 22 -51.88 -0.22 7.56
N SER A 23 -50.54 -0.16 7.62
CA SER A 23 -49.71 -1.26 8.08
C SER A 23 -49.54 -1.16 9.59
N ILE A 24 -50.18 -2.09 10.31
CA ILE A 24 -50.12 -2.26 11.76
C ILE A 24 -48.66 -2.54 12.17
N PRO A 25 -48.01 -1.71 13.02
CA PRO A 25 -46.70 -2.05 13.55
C PRO A 25 -46.84 -3.03 14.72
N LEU A 26 -46.35 -4.25 14.53
CA LEU A 26 -46.08 -5.19 15.63
C LEU A 26 -44.84 -4.72 16.39
N PRO A 27 -44.81 -4.75 17.74
CA PRO A 27 -43.59 -4.45 18.48
C PRO A 27 -42.59 -5.60 18.32
N LEU A 28 -41.46 -5.33 17.63
CA LEU A 28 -40.33 -6.28 17.61
C LEU A 28 -39.62 -6.26 18.98
N PRO A 29 -39.26 -7.42 19.54
CA PRO A 29 -38.41 -7.48 20.73
C PRO A 29 -37.00 -6.98 20.40
N SER A 30 -36.46 -6.12 21.26
CA SER A 30 -35.09 -5.61 21.20
C SER A 30 -34.09 -6.76 21.28
N LEU A 31 -33.45 -7.09 20.16
CA LEU A 31 -32.35 -8.05 20.15
C LEU A 31 -31.10 -7.42 20.79
N PRO A 32 -30.35 -8.16 21.63
CA PRO A 32 -29.12 -7.67 22.22
C PRO A 32 -28.06 -7.43 21.13
N SER A 33 -27.37 -6.29 21.21
CA SER A 33 -26.26 -5.92 20.33
C SER A 33 -25.18 -7.01 20.37
N LEU A 34 -25.08 -7.81 19.30
CA LEU A 34 -23.97 -8.73 19.11
C LEU A 34 -22.66 -7.95 18.94
N PRO A 35 -21.52 -8.45 19.45
CA PRO A 35 -20.23 -7.83 19.21
C PRO A 35 -19.98 -7.81 17.70
N ILE A 36 -19.51 -6.67 17.19
CA ILE A 36 -19.12 -6.52 15.79
C ILE A 36 -17.94 -7.46 15.54
N ILE A 37 -18.24 -8.68 15.11
CA ILE A 37 -17.25 -9.62 14.59
C ILE A 37 -16.66 -8.97 13.34
N GLY A 38 -15.33 -8.88 13.35
CA GLY A 38 -14.45 -8.17 12.42
C GLY A 38 -15.02 -7.93 11.03
N ARG A 39 -15.11 -6.65 10.66
CA ARG A 39 -15.24 -6.23 9.27
C ARG A 39 -14.12 -6.95 8.49
N PRO A 40 -14.43 -7.72 7.44
CA PRO A 40 -13.41 -8.34 6.61
C PRO A 40 -12.48 -7.25 6.10
N SER A 41 -11.18 -7.37 6.38
CA SER A 41 -10.17 -6.51 5.77
C SER A 41 -10.32 -6.65 4.26
N ALA A 42 -10.68 -5.56 3.58
CA ALA A 42 -10.79 -5.57 2.12
C ALA A 42 -9.46 -6.07 1.53
N PRO A 43 -9.48 -6.90 0.48
CA PRO A 43 -8.26 -7.34 -0.19
C PRO A 43 -7.41 -6.12 -0.57
N SER A 44 -6.10 -6.18 -0.28
CA SER A 44 -5.15 -5.16 -0.74
C SER A 44 -5.29 -5.00 -2.25
N ALA A 45 -5.38 -3.75 -2.72
CA ALA A 45 -5.49 -3.47 -4.15
C ALA A 45 -4.28 -4.07 -4.90
N PRO A 46 -4.48 -4.60 -6.13
CA PRO A 46 -3.41 -5.20 -6.91
C PRO A 46 -2.30 -4.18 -7.21
N ILE A 47 -1.05 -4.68 -7.36
CA ILE A 47 0.11 -3.86 -7.76
C ILE A 47 -0.21 -3.22 -9.12
N ALA A 48 -0.11 -1.89 -9.19
CA ALA A 48 -0.38 -1.15 -10.42
C ALA A 48 0.62 -1.54 -11.51
N ASP A 49 0.12 -1.89 -12.70
CA ASP A 49 0.98 -2.13 -13.85
C ASP A 49 1.50 -0.80 -14.41
N ARG A 50 2.72 -0.43 -14.04
CA ARG A 50 3.35 0.83 -14.46
C ARG A 50 4.83 0.69 -14.78
N ARG A 51 5.34 1.73 -15.43
CA ARG A 51 6.77 1.95 -15.64
C ARG A 51 7.38 2.51 -14.35
N ILE A 52 8.55 2.01 -14.00
CA ILE A 52 9.40 2.41 -12.89
C ILE A 52 10.71 2.92 -13.49
N ASP A 53 11.08 4.12 -13.07
CA ASP A 53 12.37 4.76 -13.34
C ASP A 53 12.88 5.31 -12.03
N LEU A 54 14.08 4.91 -11.65
CA LEU A 54 14.65 5.22 -10.36
C LEU A 54 16.17 5.29 -10.49
N SER A 55 16.76 6.34 -9.93
CA SER A 55 18.17 6.39 -9.58
C SER A 55 18.25 6.52 -8.06
N GLY A 56 18.19 5.39 -7.37
CA GLY A 56 18.00 5.31 -5.94
C GLY A 56 19.32 5.15 -5.17
N SER A 57 19.45 5.89 -4.08
CA SER A 57 20.50 5.75 -3.07
C SER A 57 19.88 6.03 -1.71
N CYS A 58 19.73 4.99 -0.90
CA CYS A 58 19.19 5.07 0.45
C CYS A 58 20.26 4.62 1.45
N SER A 59 20.52 5.45 2.47
CA SER A 59 21.34 5.09 3.61
C SER A 59 20.72 5.69 4.87
N GLN A 60 20.21 4.85 5.77
CA GLN A 60 19.59 5.29 7.02
C GLN A 60 19.93 4.37 8.19
N THR A 61 19.82 4.90 9.39
CA THR A 61 19.97 4.15 10.65
C THR A 61 18.92 4.64 11.62
N GLU A 62 18.13 3.71 12.15
CA GLU A 62 17.10 3.95 13.14
C GLU A 62 17.67 3.84 14.57
N GLU A 63 16.91 4.33 15.55
CA GLU A 63 17.34 4.41 16.95
C GLU A 63 17.57 3.03 17.59
N ASP A 64 16.82 2.02 17.13
CA ASP A 64 16.96 0.62 17.56
C ASP A 64 18.16 -0.10 16.92
N GLY A 65 18.90 0.59 16.06
CA GLY A 65 20.06 0.07 15.35
C GLY A 65 19.71 -0.66 14.06
N PHE A 66 18.46 -0.67 13.61
CA PHE A 66 18.13 -1.09 12.26
C PHE A 66 18.79 -0.13 11.26
N ARG A 67 19.56 -0.67 10.32
CA ARG A 67 20.30 0.12 9.33
C ARG A 67 20.04 -0.42 7.95
N GLU A 68 19.95 0.48 6.98
CA GLU A 68 19.80 0.13 5.58
C GLU A 68 20.80 0.92 4.74
N GLN A 69 21.34 0.27 3.72
CA GLN A 69 22.18 0.86 2.69
C GLN A 69 21.88 0.20 1.35
N ALA A 70 21.28 0.95 0.43
CA ALA A 70 20.81 0.41 -0.85
C ALA A 70 21.05 1.38 -2.01
N THR A 71 21.54 0.85 -3.12
CA THR A 71 21.60 1.50 -4.42
C THR A 71 20.74 0.70 -5.39
N LEU A 72 19.87 1.37 -6.14
CA LEU A 72 19.00 0.75 -7.12
C LEU A 72 18.82 1.67 -8.34
N THR A 73 19.28 1.21 -9.50
CA THR A 73 19.07 1.91 -10.77
C THR A 73 18.11 1.12 -11.64
N VAL A 74 16.99 1.75 -12.00
CA VAL A 74 15.96 1.20 -12.88
C VAL A 74 15.67 2.19 -13.99
N ALA A 75 15.69 1.73 -15.23
CA ALA A 75 15.23 2.50 -16.38
C ALA A 75 14.24 1.65 -17.17
N ASP A 76 13.03 2.15 -17.39
CA ASP A 76 11.97 1.40 -18.08
C ASP A 76 11.75 -0.01 -17.51
N ASN A 77 11.66 -0.17 -16.19
CA ASN A 77 11.57 -1.49 -15.54
C ASN A 77 12.78 -2.43 -15.79
N ASN A 78 13.91 -1.94 -16.29
CA ASN A 78 15.15 -2.71 -16.42
C ASN A 78 16.13 -2.31 -15.30
N VAL A 79 16.59 -3.29 -14.52
CA VAL A 79 17.53 -3.06 -13.42
C VAL A 79 18.95 -3.13 -13.95
N SER A 80 19.68 -2.01 -13.87
CA SER A 80 21.08 -1.91 -14.30
C SER A 80 22.07 -1.87 -13.15
N ALA A 81 21.62 -1.51 -11.94
CA ALA A 81 22.43 -1.58 -10.73
C ALA A 81 21.55 -1.95 -9.53
N LEU A 82 22.04 -2.86 -8.68
CA LEU A 82 21.44 -3.20 -7.40
C LEU A 82 22.55 -3.62 -6.43
N GLN A 83 22.62 -2.94 -5.29
CA GLN A 83 23.35 -3.40 -4.13
C GLN A 83 22.54 -3.01 -2.89
N TRP A 84 22.24 -3.96 -2.02
CA TRP A 84 21.43 -3.72 -0.84
C TRP A 84 21.99 -4.49 0.34
N GLN A 85 22.23 -3.78 1.44
CA GLN A 85 22.57 -4.36 2.72
C GLN A 85 21.70 -3.75 3.80
N LEU A 86 21.25 -4.60 4.72
CA LEU A 86 20.57 -4.18 5.94
C LEU A 86 21.22 -4.84 7.15
N TRP A 87 21.09 -4.20 8.30
CA TRP A 87 21.57 -4.70 9.58
C TRP A 87 20.46 -4.64 10.61
N VAL A 88 20.33 -5.70 11.39
CA VAL A 88 19.35 -5.78 12.48
C VAL A 88 20.10 -5.57 13.80
N GLY A 89 20.33 -4.31 14.15
CA GLY A 89 21.13 -3.93 15.30
C GLY A 89 22.51 -4.61 15.28
N ARG A 90 22.83 -5.34 16.35
CA ARG A 90 24.07 -6.14 16.46
C ARG A 90 23.90 -7.61 16.09
N ARG A 91 22.68 -8.04 15.71
CA ARG A 91 22.36 -9.46 15.55
C ARG A 91 22.84 -10.03 14.22
N GLY A 92 22.89 -9.20 13.18
CA GLY A 92 23.34 -9.66 11.88
C GLY A 92 23.00 -8.72 10.76
N SER A 93 23.21 -9.19 9.54
CA SER A 93 22.94 -8.44 8.32
C SER A 93 22.46 -9.35 7.20
N CYS A 94 21.74 -8.78 6.23
CA CYS A 94 21.47 -9.39 4.94
C CYS A 94 22.16 -8.60 3.83
N ARG A 95 22.67 -9.27 2.79
CA ARG A 95 23.31 -8.61 1.65
C ARG A 95 22.86 -9.18 0.31
N PHE A 96 22.61 -8.29 -0.64
CA PHE A 96 22.15 -8.61 -1.98
C PHE A 96 22.94 -7.81 -3.02
N ASP A 97 23.34 -8.45 -4.12
CA ASP A 97 24.13 -7.84 -5.18
C ASP A 97 23.62 -8.29 -6.55
N LEU A 98 23.43 -7.36 -7.49
CA LEU A 98 22.88 -7.67 -8.81
C LEU A 98 23.61 -8.81 -9.54
N SER A 99 24.91 -8.97 -9.32
CA SER A 99 25.74 -9.98 -10.01
C SER A 99 25.25 -11.42 -9.81
N THR A 100 24.63 -11.74 -8.66
CA THR A 100 24.11 -13.08 -8.38
C THR A 100 22.68 -13.29 -8.90
N PHE A 101 22.01 -12.23 -9.32
CA PHE A 101 20.62 -12.26 -9.78
C PHE A 101 20.50 -12.12 -11.29
N GLN A 102 19.36 -12.58 -11.81
CA GLN A 102 18.90 -12.35 -13.16
C GLN A 102 17.49 -11.79 -13.14
N GLN A 103 17.23 -10.77 -13.94
CA GLN A 103 15.88 -10.24 -14.10
C GLN A 103 15.01 -11.21 -14.91
N THR A 104 13.86 -11.59 -14.34
CA THR A 104 12.94 -12.58 -14.92
C THR A 104 11.57 -11.98 -15.25
N LYS A 105 11.24 -10.82 -14.69
CA LYS A 105 9.97 -10.12 -14.93
C LYS A 105 10.16 -8.61 -14.90
N ARG A 106 9.36 -7.89 -15.69
CA ARG A 106 9.34 -6.41 -15.75
C ARG A 106 8.06 -5.79 -15.19
N ARG A 107 6.93 -6.52 -15.20
CA ARG A 107 5.58 -6.03 -14.85
C ARG A 107 4.69 -7.14 -14.30
N PRO A 108 3.70 -6.85 -13.43
CA PRO A 108 3.43 -5.54 -12.82
C PRO A 108 4.45 -5.12 -11.76
N SER A 109 5.21 -6.09 -11.24
CA SER A 109 6.44 -5.88 -10.48
C SER A 109 7.64 -6.38 -11.27
N ILE A 110 8.79 -5.77 -11.04
CA ILE A 110 10.07 -6.31 -11.48
C ILE A 110 10.42 -7.47 -10.56
N GLU A 111 10.88 -8.58 -11.12
CA GLU A 111 11.38 -9.72 -10.34
C GLU A 111 12.78 -10.10 -10.80
N LEU A 112 13.70 -10.19 -9.84
CA LEU A 112 15.06 -10.67 -10.00
C LEU A 112 15.15 -12.01 -9.26
N ARG A 113 15.55 -13.09 -9.94
CA ARG A 113 15.77 -14.40 -9.32
C ARG A 113 17.24 -14.68 -9.21
N GLU A 114 17.66 -15.24 -8.08
CA GLU A 114 19.02 -15.72 -7.93
C GLU A 114 19.26 -16.92 -8.85
N ARG A 115 20.47 -17.03 -9.42
CA ARG A 115 20.79 -18.08 -10.40
C ARG A 115 20.79 -19.49 -9.81
N ASN A 116 21.13 -19.62 -8.52
CA ASN A 116 21.42 -20.89 -7.87
C ASN A 116 20.49 -21.21 -6.69
N SER A 117 19.42 -20.44 -6.49
CA SER A 117 18.49 -20.63 -5.37
C SER A 117 17.07 -20.17 -5.72
N SER A 118 16.15 -20.32 -4.77
CA SER A 118 14.80 -19.77 -4.84
C SER A 118 14.69 -18.31 -4.39
N CYS A 119 15.81 -17.68 -3.99
CA CYS A 119 15.83 -16.29 -3.55
C CYS A 119 15.38 -15.36 -4.68
N LYS A 120 14.47 -14.45 -4.32
CA LYS A 120 13.86 -13.50 -5.24
C LYS A 120 13.88 -12.10 -4.65
N LEU A 121 14.30 -11.14 -5.45
CA LEU A 121 14.08 -9.72 -5.18
C LEU A 121 12.91 -9.21 -6.01
N MET A 122 12.10 -8.34 -5.42
CA MET A 122 10.90 -7.78 -6.03
C MET A 122 10.97 -6.26 -5.92
N VAL A 123 10.75 -5.58 -7.05
CA VAL A 123 10.60 -4.13 -7.09
C VAL A 123 9.22 -3.77 -7.59
N TRP A 124 8.49 -2.97 -6.82
CA TRP A 124 7.21 -2.40 -7.22
C TRP A 124 7.10 -0.96 -6.77
N GLN A 125 6.11 -0.25 -7.33
CA GLN A 125 5.89 1.14 -7.01
C GLN A 125 4.42 1.36 -6.64
N ASP A 126 4.20 1.92 -5.46
CA ASP A 126 2.95 2.58 -5.09
C ASP A 126 3.08 4.11 -5.34
N PRO A 127 2.00 4.91 -5.22
CA PRO A 127 2.09 6.35 -5.47
C PRO A 127 3.11 7.12 -4.60
N ARG A 128 3.51 6.58 -3.46
CA ARG A 128 4.36 7.24 -2.46
C ARG A 128 5.80 6.73 -2.44
N ARG A 129 6.07 5.54 -2.97
CA ARG A 129 7.37 4.86 -2.83
C ARG A 129 7.61 3.78 -3.88
N VAL A 130 8.89 3.58 -4.20
CA VAL A 130 9.39 2.38 -4.86
C VAL A 130 9.94 1.47 -3.77
N THR A 131 9.47 0.23 -3.71
CA THR A 131 9.89 -0.74 -2.69
C THR A 131 10.75 -1.82 -3.32
N LEU A 132 11.87 -2.14 -2.68
CA LEU A 132 12.71 -3.31 -2.97
C LEU A 132 12.58 -4.29 -1.80
N ALA A 133 12.00 -5.46 -2.04
CA ALA A 133 11.86 -6.52 -1.05
C ALA A 133 12.50 -7.82 -1.50
N HIS A 134 12.59 -8.78 -0.58
CA HIS A 134 13.14 -10.11 -0.81
C HIS A 134 12.12 -11.21 -0.42
N ALA A 135 12.33 -12.42 -0.93
CA ALA A 135 11.57 -13.62 -0.57
C ALA A 135 12.45 -14.88 -0.75
N ASN A 136 12.41 -15.80 0.22
CA ASN A 136 13.19 -17.04 0.27
C ASN A 136 14.72 -16.79 0.18
N CYS A 137 15.20 -15.79 0.91
CA CYS A 137 16.58 -15.32 0.85
C CYS A 137 17.34 -15.49 2.17
N GLU A 138 16.95 -16.46 2.99
CA GLU A 138 17.53 -16.75 4.30
C GLU A 138 19.05 -16.95 4.22
N ALA A 139 19.54 -17.56 3.13
CA ALA A 139 20.97 -17.79 2.87
C ALA A 139 21.79 -16.51 2.67
N HIS A 140 21.14 -15.37 2.37
CA HIS A 140 21.78 -14.06 2.24
C HIS A 140 21.86 -13.30 3.56
N CYS A 141 21.31 -13.87 4.63
CA CYS A 141 21.20 -13.27 5.95
C CYS A 141 22.01 -14.05 6.99
N THR A 142 22.42 -13.37 8.06
CA THR A 142 22.82 -14.06 9.29
C THR A 142 21.64 -14.93 9.78
N PRO A 143 21.88 -16.20 10.20
CA PRO A 143 20.80 -17.05 10.70
C PRO A 143 20.03 -16.39 11.86
N GLY A 144 18.70 -16.47 11.80
CA GLY A 144 17.80 -15.98 12.86
C GLY A 144 17.36 -14.51 12.76
N ILE A 145 17.72 -13.79 11.69
CA ILE A 145 17.29 -12.38 11.49
C ILE A 145 16.37 -12.17 10.27
N TYR A 146 16.09 -13.22 9.49
CA TYR A 146 15.40 -13.10 8.20
C TYR A 146 14.01 -12.46 8.32
N ASP A 147 13.25 -12.82 9.36
CA ASP A 147 11.89 -12.31 9.58
C ASP A 147 11.86 -10.81 9.97
N GLU A 148 13.01 -10.22 10.28
CA GLU A 148 13.18 -8.82 10.67
C GLU A 148 13.88 -8.00 9.59
N ALA A 149 14.24 -8.63 8.47
CA ALA A 149 14.86 -8.00 7.33
C ALA A 149 13.80 -7.26 6.50
N TRP A 150 13.37 -6.08 6.96
CA TRP A 150 12.32 -5.32 6.29
C TRP A 150 12.73 -4.80 4.89
N PRO A 151 11.77 -4.58 3.97
CA PRO A 151 12.04 -4.01 2.65
C PRO A 151 12.56 -2.57 2.72
N VAL A 152 13.51 -2.24 1.85
CA VAL A 152 13.94 -0.84 1.66
C VAL A 152 12.98 -0.10 0.74
N MET A 153 12.71 1.16 1.07
CA MET A 153 11.79 2.02 0.32
C MET A 153 12.50 3.27 -0.15
N PHE A 154 12.28 3.64 -1.42
CA PHE A 154 12.81 4.83 -2.05
C PHE A 154 11.70 5.82 -2.35
N ASP A 155 11.98 7.10 -2.13
CA ASP A 155 11.14 8.18 -2.62
C ASP A 155 11.21 8.23 -4.16
N PRO A 156 10.09 8.14 -4.90
CA PRO A 156 10.13 8.03 -6.35
C PRO A 156 10.61 9.30 -7.07
N GLN A 157 10.59 10.45 -6.39
CA GLN A 157 10.99 11.73 -6.99
C GLN A 157 12.47 12.00 -6.77
N THR A 158 13.01 11.65 -5.61
CA THR A 158 14.37 11.99 -5.19
C THR A 158 15.34 10.82 -5.23
N GLY A 159 14.83 9.58 -5.23
CA GLY A 159 15.64 8.37 -5.11
C GLY A 159 16.27 8.17 -3.73
N GLN A 160 16.01 9.05 -2.76
CA GLN A 160 16.48 8.90 -1.38
C GLN A 160 15.63 7.88 -0.62
N CYS A 161 16.01 7.54 0.62
CA CYS A 161 15.14 6.76 1.49
C CYS A 161 13.76 7.42 1.58
N ALA A 162 12.70 6.65 1.33
CA ALA A 162 11.34 7.12 1.58
C ALA A 162 11.18 7.38 3.07
N ARG A 163 10.52 8.48 3.45
CA ARG A 163 10.12 8.65 4.85
C ARG A 163 9.16 7.53 5.22
N ASN A 164 9.56 6.69 6.18
CA ASN A 164 8.63 5.83 6.88
C ASN A 164 7.52 6.73 7.43
N ALA A 165 6.27 6.46 7.07
CA ALA A 165 5.13 7.15 7.66
C ALA A 165 5.08 6.70 9.13
N ARG A 166 5.76 7.46 9.99
CA ARG A 166 5.57 7.37 11.44
C ARG A 166 4.16 7.85 11.78
#